data_AF-A0A8H9LA61-F1
#
_entry.id   AF-A0A8H9LA61-F1
#
_cell.length_a   1.000
_cell.length_b   1.000
_cell.length_c   1.000
_cell.angle_alpha   90.00
_cell.angle_beta   90.00
_cell.angle_gamma   90.00
#
_symmetry.space_group_name_H-M   'P 1'
#
loop_
_entity.id
_entity.type
_entity.pdbx_description
1 polymer ?
#
loop_
_entity_poly.entity_id
_entity_poly.type
_entity_poly.pdbx_seq_one_letter_code
_entity_poly.pdbx_strand_id
1 'polypeptide(L)'
;MSTQTLPDLSRRADRVRLSAALPAVIRMLDAWHLTRGQQAELLTLSVRTVQRASQGTAAPELGADQLTRLSLITGIHTAMHTLYTRTPDDWPKRPNDRYPFVGRTPLDLMLTSGIPGLLAVRRLLDGDRSGQYSVSPQARAEAARLPQTDLDLD
;
A
#
# COMPACT_ATOMS: atom_id res chain seq x y z
N MET A 1 -14.79 -12.41 -22.44
CA MET A 1 -14.65 -12.20 -20.98
C MET A 1 -13.62 -13.21 -20.49
N SER A 2 -12.40 -12.78 -20.20
CA SER A 2 -11.38 -13.69 -19.66
C SER A 2 -11.79 -14.09 -18.25
N THR A 3 -12.08 -15.36 -18.02
CA THR A 3 -12.25 -15.93 -16.68
C THR A 3 -10.90 -15.84 -15.97
N GLN A 4 -10.74 -14.81 -15.13
CA GLN A 4 -9.54 -14.67 -14.33
C GLN A 4 -9.61 -15.67 -13.16
N THR A 5 -9.07 -16.86 -13.38
CA THR A 5 -8.90 -17.87 -12.33
C THR A 5 -8.01 -17.31 -11.23
N LEU A 6 -8.45 -17.42 -9.97
CA LEU A 6 -7.67 -16.97 -8.82
C LEU A 6 -6.34 -17.73 -8.77
N PRO A 7 -5.20 -17.04 -8.62
CA PRO A 7 -3.92 -17.71 -8.46
C PRO A 7 -3.87 -18.48 -7.14
N ASP A 8 -3.26 -19.66 -7.18
CA ASP A 8 -3.04 -20.53 -6.02
C ASP A 8 -1.57 -20.47 -5.63
N LEU A 9 -1.28 -19.83 -4.50
CA LEU A 9 0.09 -19.64 -4.03
C LEU A 9 0.74 -20.96 -3.53
N SER A 10 -0.04 -22.04 -3.34
CA SER A 10 0.53 -23.36 -3.08
C SER A 10 1.14 -24.00 -4.34
N ARG A 11 0.62 -23.65 -5.53
CA ARG A 11 1.11 -24.15 -6.81
C ARG A 11 2.38 -23.41 -7.24
N ARG A 12 3.47 -24.17 -7.42
CA ARG A 12 4.77 -23.65 -7.88
C ARG A 12 4.67 -22.85 -9.18
N ALA A 13 3.91 -23.33 -10.17
CA ALA A 13 3.75 -22.65 -11.45
C ALA A 13 3.15 -21.24 -11.30
N ASP A 14 2.18 -21.07 -10.39
CA ASP A 14 1.59 -19.76 -10.10
C ASP A 14 2.60 -18.86 -9.36
N ARG A 15 3.35 -19.41 -8.40
CA ARG A 15 4.40 -18.63 -7.72
C ARG A 15 5.49 -18.15 -8.66
N VAL A 16 5.99 -19.02 -9.54
CA VAL A 16 7.02 -18.67 -10.55
C VAL A 16 6.50 -17.56 -11.45
N ARG A 17 5.27 -17.70 -12.00
CA ARG A 17 4.65 -16.68 -12.84
C ARG A 17 4.53 -15.34 -12.12
N LEU A 18 4.05 -15.33 -10.88
CA LEU A 18 3.83 -14.10 -10.10
C LEU A 18 5.14 -13.44 -9.63
N SER A 19 6.21 -14.22 -9.46
CA SER A 19 7.52 -13.70 -9.06
C SER A 19 8.11 -12.70 -10.06
N ALA A 20 7.67 -12.76 -11.32
CA ALA A 20 8.05 -11.81 -12.37
C ALA A 20 7.65 -10.35 -12.06
N ALA A 21 6.72 -10.12 -11.11
CA ALA A 21 6.32 -8.78 -10.68
C ALA A 21 7.37 -8.08 -9.79
N LEU A 22 8.35 -8.80 -9.24
CA LEU A 22 9.32 -8.26 -8.28
C LEU A 22 10.04 -6.99 -8.76
N PRO A 23 10.59 -6.91 -10.00
CA PRO A 23 11.27 -5.70 -10.45
C PRO A 23 10.34 -4.48 -10.52
N ALA A 24 9.06 -4.69 -10.86
CA ALA A 24 8.07 -3.61 -10.87
C ALA A 24 7.78 -3.10 -9.46
N VAL A 25 7.60 -4.01 -8.50
CA VAL A 25 7.39 -3.65 -7.09
C VAL A 25 8.61 -2.93 -6.51
N ILE A 26 9.83 -3.34 -6.87
CA ILE A 26 11.04 -2.62 -6.46
C ILE A 26 11.05 -1.18 -6.99
N ARG A 27 10.64 -0.95 -8.24
CA ARG A 27 10.51 0.41 -8.79
C ARG A 27 9.47 1.26 -8.04
N MET A 28 8.37 0.65 -7.59
CA MET A 28 7.37 1.35 -6.75
C MET A 28 7.99 1.76 -5.41
N LEU A 29 8.78 0.88 -4.78
CA LEU A 29 9.46 1.19 -3.53
C LEU A 29 10.61 2.20 -3.71
N ASP A 30 11.24 2.23 -4.89
CA ASP A 30 12.20 3.26 -5.27
C ASP A 30 11.52 4.63 -5.40
N ALA A 31 10.31 4.68 -5.97
CA ALA A 31 9.50 5.89 -6.03
C ALA A 31 9.15 6.41 -4.63
N TRP A 32 8.90 5.51 -3.67
CA TRP A 32 8.71 5.87 -2.26
C TRP A 32 10.00 6.29 -1.54
N HIS A 33 11.13 6.36 -2.25
CA HIS A 33 12.43 6.72 -1.71
C HIS A 33 12.88 5.81 -0.55
N LEU A 34 12.61 4.50 -0.66
CA LEU A 34 13.09 3.50 0.29
C LEU A 34 14.51 3.07 -0.03
N THR A 35 15.32 2.89 1.01
CA THR A 35 16.65 2.25 0.87
C THR A 35 16.51 0.78 0.51
N ARG A 36 17.56 0.19 -0.09
CA ARG A 36 17.58 -1.27 -0.38
C ARG A 36 17.39 -2.13 0.88
N GLY A 37 17.83 -1.64 2.04
CA GLY A 37 17.59 -2.29 3.34
C GLY A 37 16.11 -2.32 3.71
N GLN A 38 15.43 -1.17 3.66
CA GLN A 38 13.99 -1.09 3.93
C GLN A 38 13.17 -1.92 2.92
N GLN A 39 13.57 -1.92 1.65
CA GLN A 39 12.93 -2.76 0.63
C GLN A 39 13.07 -4.25 0.95
N ALA A 40 14.27 -4.68 1.34
CA ALA A 40 14.55 -6.06 1.72
C ALA A 40 13.73 -6.50 2.94
N GLU A 41 13.64 -5.63 3.95
CA GLU A 41 12.82 -5.85 5.15
C GLU A 41 11.33 -5.98 4.80
N LEU A 42 10.78 -5.01 4.07
CA LEU A 42 9.37 -4.97 3.68
C LEU A 42 8.96 -6.21 2.86
N LEU A 43 9.84 -6.65 1.96
CA LEU A 43 9.63 -7.78 1.06
C LEU A 43 10.06 -9.13 1.66
N THR A 44 10.70 -9.15 2.83
CA THR A 44 11.28 -10.38 3.42
C THR A 44 12.23 -11.08 2.43
N LEU A 45 13.15 -10.29 1.87
CA LEU A 45 14.19 -10.71 0.94
C LEU A 45 15.57 -10.30 1.45
N SER A 46 16.63 -10.88 0.88
CA SER A 46 17.98 -10.36 1.11
C SER A 46 18.18 -9.05 0.34
N VAL A 47 19.00 -8.14 0.88
CA VAL A 47 19.43 -6.91 0.17
C VAL A 47 20.04 -7.24 -1.20
N ARG A 48 20.82 -8.32 -1.29
CA ARG A 48 21.40 -8.80 -2.55
C ARG A 48 20.34 -9.17 -3.57
N THR A 49 19.26 -9.84 -3.15
CA THR A 49 18.14 -10.20 -4.02
C THR A 49 17.46 -8.95 -4.59
N VAL A 50 17.18 -7.97 -3.73
CA VAL A 50 16.58 -6.69 -4.13
C VAL A 50 17.49 -5.96 -5.12
N GLN A 51 18.79 -5.85 -4.83
CA GLN A 51 19.76 -5.22 -5.72
C GLN A 51 19.79 -5.89 -7.10
N ARG A 52 19.87 -7.23 -7.17
CA ARG A 52 19.86 -7.96 -8.45
C ARG A 52 18.58 -7.75 -9.24
N ALA A 53 17.42 -7.82 -8.57
CA ALA A 53 16.14 -7.61 -9.21
C ALA A 53 15.95 -6.16 -9.69
N SER A 54 16.52 -5.17 -8.99
CA SER A 54 16.55 -3.76 -9.45
C SER A 54 17.36 -3.56 -10.73
N GLN A 55 18.34 -4.44 -10.99
CA GLN A 55 19.21 -4.41 -12.18
C GLN A 55 18.65 -5.22 -13.36
N GLY A 56 17.39 -5.67 -13.31
CA GLY A 56 16.77 -6.44 -14.39
C GLY A 56 17.26 -7.89 -14.48
N THR A 57 17.92 -8.42 -13.44
CA THR A 57 18.21 -9.85 -13.36
C THR A 57 16.92 -10.63 -13.14
N ALA A 58 16.85 -11.87 -13.66
CA ALA A 58 15.72 -12.77 -13.43
C ALA A 58 15.36 -12.85 -11.93
N ALA A 59 14.08 -12.63 -11.62
CA ALA A 59 13.57 -12.71 -10.26
C ALA A 59 13.67 -14.16 -9.75
N PRO A 60 14.09 -14.40 -8.50
CA PRO A 60 14.03 -15.73 -7.92
C PRO A 60 12.57 -16.20 -7.81
N GLU A 61 12.36 -17.51 -7.66
CA GLU A 61 11.06 -18.01 -7.22
C GLU A 61 10.77 -17.48 -5.80
N LEU A 62 9.68 -16.74 -5.66
CA LEU A 62 9.21 -16.19 -4.40
C LEU A 62 8.24 -17.15 -3.71
N GLY A 63 8.29 -17.17 -2.37
CA GLY A 63 7.34 -17.86 -1.52
C GLY A 63 5.99 -17.14 -1.42
N ALA A 64 4.99 -17.82 -0.86
CA ALA A 64 3.64 -17.26 -0.72
C ALA A 64 3.62 -15.93 0.07
N ASP A 65 4.36 -15.84 1.19
CA ASP A 65 4.47 -14.62 2.00
C ASP A 65 5.00 -13.42 1.19
N GLN A 66 6.10 -13.63 0.46
CA GLN A 66 6.70 -12.60 -0.40
C GLN A 66 5.72 -12.16 -1.49
N LEU A 67 5.04 -13.09 -2.15
CA LEU A 67 4.04 -12.78 -3.16
C LEU A 67 2.84 -12.01 -2.59
N THR A 68 2.40 -12.34 -1.38
CA THR A 68 1.37 -11.58 -0.66
C THR A 68 1.84 -10.15 -0.40
N ARG A 69 3.09 -9.95 0.03
CA ARG A 69 3.67 -8.61 0.23
C ARG A 69 3.76 -7.81 -1.07
N LEU A 70 4.19 -8.43 -2.17
CA LEU A 70 4.20 -7.81 -3.50
C LEU A 70 2.80 -7.32 -3.89
N SER A 71 1.78 -8.16 -3.68
CA SER A 71 0.38 -7.83 -3.97
C SER A 71 -0.12 -6.65 -3.12
N LEU A 72 0.17 -6.65 -1.82
CA LEU A 72 -0.23 -5.56 -0.92
C LEU A 72 0.45 -4.24 -1.29
N ILE A 73 1.76 -4.25 -1.56
CA ILE A 73 2.51 -3.06 -1.97
C ILE A 73 1.98 -2.50 -3.29
N THR A 74 1.80 -3.37 -4.29
CA THR A 74 1.21 -2.99 -5.58
C THR A 74 -0.14 -2.32 -5.35
N GLY A 75 -0.96 -2.92 -4.49
CA GLY A 75 -2.25 -2.36 -4.14
C GLY A 75 -2.15 -1.00 -3.45
N ILE A 76 -1.28 -0.83 -2.46
CA ILE A 76 -1.09 0.43 -1.75
C ILE A 76 -0.66 1.51 -2.76
N HIS A 77 0.31 1.20 -3.61
CA HIS A 77 0.79 2.10 -4.65
C HIS A 77 -0.35 2.58 -5.57
N THR A 78 -1.16 1.64 -6.12
CA THR A 78 -2.29 2.00 -6.98
C THR A 78 -3.35 2.84 -6.27
N ALA A 79 -3.66 2.52 -5.00
CA ALA A 79 -4.67 3.26 -4.24
C ALA A 79 -4.21 4.69 -3.96
N MET A 80 -2.95 4.90 -3.57
CA MET A 80 -2.37 6.23 -3.36
C MET A 80 -2.41 7.08 -4.63
N HIS A 81 -2.03 6.51 -5.79
CA HIS A 81 -2.05 7.22 -7.07
C HIS A 81 -3.46 7.55 -7.57
N THR A 82 -4.47 6.83 -7.07
CA THR A 82 -5.87 7.16 -7.33
C THR A 82 -6.35 8.30 -6.45
N LEU A 83 -5.91 8.31 -5.18
CA LEU A 83 -6.40 9.24 -4.14
C LEU A 83 -5.69 10.60 -4.15
N TYR A 84 -4.39 10.62 -4.45
CA TYR A 84 -3.55 11.80 -4.27
C TYR A 84 -2.99 12.28 -5.61
N THR A 85 -3.24 13.55 -5.92
CA THR A 85 -2.77 14.19 -7.16
C THR A 85 -1.37 14.79 -7.03
N ARG A 86 -0.97 15.19 -5.82
CA ARG A 86 0.34 15.78 -5.54
C ARG A 86 1.17 14.82 -4.71
N THR A 87 2.33 14.45 -5.25
CA THR A 87 3.36 13.66 -4.56
C THR A 87 2.82 12.42 -3.84
N PRO A 88 2.06 11.54 -4.53
CA PRO A 88 1.53 10.30 -3.94
C PRO A 88 2.64 9.39 -3.39
N ASP A 89 3.81 9.39 -4.02
CA ASP A 89 4.94 8.56 -3.63
C ASP A 89 5.63 9.00 -2.33
N ASP A 90 5.48 10.25 -1.91
CA ASP A 90 6.02 10.73 -0.63
C ASP A 90 5.14 10.32 0.56
N TRP A 91 3.86 10.01 0.30
CA TRP A 91 2.86 9.78 1.34
C TRP A 91 3.27 8.72 2.38
N PRO A 92 3.89 7.58 2.01
CA PRO A 92 4.31 6.58 2.99
C PRO A 92 5.27 7.11 4.05
N LYS A 93 6.02 8.18 3.75
CA LYS A 93 7.03 8.78 4.65
C LYS A 93 6.50 10.00 5.41
N ARG A 94 5.26 10.43 5.18
CA ARG A 94 4.65 11.55 5.90
C ARG A 94 4.06 11.07 7.22
N PRO A 95 4.31 11.76 8.34
CA PRO A 95 3.60 11.52 9.59
C PRO A 95 2.09 11.60 9.37
N ASN A 96 1.34 10.72 10.03
CA ASN A 96 -0.11 10.66 9.90
C ASN A 96 -0.74 10.43 11.28
N ASP A 97 -1.66 11.30 11.68
CA ASP A 97 -2.33 11.20 12.99
C ASP A 97 -3.54 10.26 12.99
N ARG A 98 -4.04 9.87 11.81
CA ARG A 98 -5.17 8.93 11.70
C ARG A 98 -4.77 7.58 12.29
N TYR A 99 -5.68 6.94 13.03
CA TYR A 99 -5.55 5.54 13.36
C TYR A 99 -5.38 4.71 12.06
N PRO A 100 -4.42 3.76 11.98
CA PRO A 100 -3.60 3.19 13.06
C PRO A 100 -2.21 3.82 13.26
N PHE A 101 -1.92 4.96 12.65
CA PHE A 101 -0.57 5.53 12.61
C PHE A 101 -0.19 6.31 13.88
N VAL A 102 -1.14 7.01 14.50
CA VAL A 102 -0.96 7.72 15.80
C VAL A 102 0.30 8.59 15.81
N GLY A 103 0.50 9.38 14.74
CA GLY A 103 1.63 10.30 14.57
C GLY A 103 2.87 9.66 13.92
N ARG A 104 2.92 8.33 13.76
CA ARG A 104 3.97 7.64 13.00
C ARG A 104 3.72 7.74 11.49
N THR A 105 4.71 7.37 10.69
CA THR A 105 4.52 7.28 9.23
C THR A 105 3.87 5.94 8.86
N PRO A 106 3.12 5.86 7.74
CA PRO A 106 2.64 4.59 7.21
C PRO A 106 3.77 3.59 6.95
N LEU A 107 4.93 4.06 6.49
CA LEU A 107 6.13 3.24 6.28
C LEU A 107 6.59 2.59 7.58
N ASP A 108 6.69 3.34 8.67
CA ASP A 108 7.12 2.79 9.96
C ASP A 108 6.20 1.67 10.41
N LEU A 109 4.88 1.82 10.24
CA LEU A 109 3.93 0.78 10.57
C LEU A 109 4.14 -0.48 9.70
N MET A 110 4.33 -0.32 8.38
CA MET A 110 4.55 -1.45 7.48
C MET A 110 5.84 -2.20 7.79
N LEU A 111 6.92 -1.50 8.15
CA LEU A 111 8.19 -2.11 8.56
C LEU A 111 8.04 -2.84 9.89
N THR A 112 7.51 -2.19 10.94
CA THR A 112 7.46 -2.79 12.28
C THR A 112 6.40 -3.88 12.45
N SER A 113 5.34 -3.86 11.64
CA SER A 113 4.20 -4.78 11.79
C SER A 113 4.08 -5.79 10.65
N GLY A 114 4.97 -5.76 9.65
CA GLY A 114 4.97 -6.71 8.53
C GLY A 114 3.65 -6.74 7.75
N ILE A 115 3.17 -7.95 7.40
CA ILE A 115 1.91 -8.14 6.66
C ILE A 115 0.71 -7.49 7.37
N PRO A 116 0.49 -7.62 8.69
CA PRO A 116 -0.55 -6.88 9.39
C PRO A 116 -0.51 -5.36 9.15
N GLY A 117 0.69 -4.76 9.17
CA GLY A 117 0.88 -3.33 8.88
C GLY A 117 0.52 -2.97 7.43
N LEU A 118 1.02 -3.76 6.47
CA LEU A 118 0.69 -3.63 5.05
C LEU A 118 -0.83 -3.72 4.80
N LEU A 119 -1.50 -4.69 5.43
CA LEU A 119 -2.95 -4.86 5.32
C LEU A 119 -3.72 -3.68 5.91
N ALA A 120 -3.28 -3.15 7.06
CA ALA A 120 -3.92 -2.01 7.69
C ALA A 120 -3.84 -0.75 6.80
N VAL A 121 -2.66 -0.47 6.24
CA VAL A 121 -2.47 0.63 5.27
C VAL A 121 -3.34 0.44 4.04
N ARG A 122 -3.33 -0.76 3.45
CA ARG A 122 -4.12 -1.06 2.25
C ARG A 122 -5.63 -0.88 2.50
N ARG A 123 -6.14 -1.35 3.64
CA ARG A 123 -7.56 -1.20 4.02
C ARG A 123 -7.96 0.25 4.22
N LEU A 124 -7.11 1.05 4.87
CA LEU A 124 -7.36 2.48 5.02
C LEU A 124 -7.52 3.15 3.65
N LEU A 125 -6.56 2.94 2.74
CA LEU A 125 -6.59 3.53 1.41
C LEU A 125 -7.77 3.01 0.55
N ASP A 126 -8.11 1.73 0.65
CA ASP A 126 -9.30 1.19 -0.03
C ASP A 126 -10.60 1.80 0.51
N GLY A 127 -10.69 2.04 1.83
CA GLY A 127 -11.83 2.69 2.44
C GLY A 127 -11.97 4.16 2.04
N ASP A 128 -10.84 4.87 1.94
CA ASP A 128 -10.81 6.24 1.42
C ASP A 128 -11.23 6.25 -0.07
N ARG A 129 -10.73 5.31 -0.88
CA ARG A 129 -11.04 5.22 -2.33
C ARG A 129 -12.50 4.86 -2.63
N SER A 130 -13.08 3.98 -1.84
CA SER A 130 -14.47 3.53 -2.01
C SER A 130 -15.49 4.49 -1.38
N GLY A 131 -15.05 5.56 -0.72
CA GLY A 131 -15.92 6.44 0.03
C GLY A 131 -16.57 5.76 1.24
N GLN A 132 -16.13 4.56 1.64
CA GLN A 132 -16.66 3.84 2.81
C GLN A 132 -16.44 4.62 4.12
N TYR A 133 -15.42 5.48 4.16
CA TYR A 133 -15.19 6.42 5.26
C TYR A 133 -15.52 7.89 4.90
N SER A 134 -16.19 8.14 3.76
CA SER A 134 -16.73 9.46 3.46
C SER A 134 -17.89 9.75 4.43
N VAL A 135 -17.83 10.91 5.10
CA VAL A 135 -18.71 11.42 6.19
C VAL A 135 -19.65 10.36 6.78
N SER A 136 -19.26 9.77 7.91
CA SER A 136 -20.10 8.78 8.61
C SER A 136 -21.52 9.34 8.85
N PRO A 137 -22.57 8.50 8.89
CA PRO A 137 -23.91 8.97 9.23
C PRO A 137 -23.94 9.76 10.55
N GLN A 138 -23.07 9.38 11.49
CA GLN A 138 -22.86 10.09 12.75
C GLN A 138 -22.22 11.46 12.54
N ALA A 139 -21.17 11.57 11.71
CA ALA A 139 -20.55 12.86 11.36
C ALA A 139 -21.51 13.76 10.56
N ARG A 140 -22.41 13.20 9.72
CA ARG A 140 -23.49 13.96 9.06
C ARG A 140 -24.52 14.46 10.08
N ALA A 141 -24.93 13.59 11.02
CA ALA A 141 -25.86 13.95 12.07
C ALA A 141 -25.28 14.97 13.05
N GLU A 142 -23.98 14.90 13.33
CA GLU A 142 -23.26 15.84 14.18
C GLU A 142 -23.07 17.19 13.46
N ALA A 143 -22.67 17.19 12.19
CA ALA A 143 -22.60 18.39 11.37
C ALA A 143 -23.97 19.08 11.23
N ALA A 144 -25.06 18.32 11.14
CA ALA A 144 -26.42 18.86 11.10
C ALA A 144 -26.90 19.47 12.43
N ARG A 145 -26.20 19.19 13.55
CA ARG A 145 -26.49 19.77 14.88
C ARG A 145 -25.65 21.00 15.17
N LEU A 146 -24.60 21.25 14.39
CA LEU A 146 -23.81 22.47 14.53
C LEU A 146 -24.65 23.67 14.07
N PRO A 147 -24.56 24.82 14.74
CA PRO A 147 -25.22 26.04 14.30
C PRO A 147 -24.72 26.37 12.89
N GLN A 148 -25.60 26.29 11.90
CA GLN A 148 -25.28 26.80 10.58
C GLN A 148 -25.25 28.32 10.72
N THR A 149 -24.07 28.91 10.53
CA THR A 149 -23.97 30.36 10.42
C THR A 149 -24.74 30.75 9.18
N ASP A 150 -25.80 31.55 9.34
CA ASP A 150 -26.44 32.22 8.21
C ASP A 150 -25.36 33.08 7.56
N LEU A 151 -24.78 32.57 6.48
CA LEU A 151 -23.98 33.38 5.59
C LEU A 151 -25.00 34.20 4.81
N ASP A 152 -25.33 35.37 5.37
CA ASP A 152 -25.98 36.44 4.63
C ASP A 152 -25.03 36.83 3.49
N LEU A 153 -25.24 36.18 2.34
CA LEU A 153 -24.65 36.57 1.07
C LEU A 153 -25.54 37.67 0.49
N ASP A 154 -25.33 38.89 0.98
CA ASP A 154 -25.77 40.12 0.31
C ASP A 154 -24.99 40.34 -1.01
#